data_AF-A0A975FSF1-F1
#
_entry.id   AF-A0A975FSF1-F1
#
_cell.length_a   1.000
_cell.length_b   1.000
_cell.length_c   1.000
_cell.angle_alpha   90.00
_cell.angle_beta   90.00
_cell.angle_gamma   90.00
#
_symmetry.space_group_name_H-M   'P 1'
#
loop_
_entity.id
_entity.type
_entity.pdbx_description
1 polymer ?
#
loop_
_entity_poly.entity_id
_entity_poly.type
_entity_poly.pdbx_seq_one_letter_code
_entity_poly.pdbx_strand_id
1 'polypeptide(L)'
;MNKTLDINIANQIFHIDENAYKVLKNYLDAIKSYLANEASRDEIIQDIESRIAELFIERMISDKQVITTEDVNEIIKIMGEPKDYSISDDEDNQHSQAYQKVEKKLYRDKDQSYISGVSAGLAHYLGIDVVWVRLSWILFAILSFGWAILIYILFWILVPEAKTTAEKLAMKGEPINLSNIEKKIKESYDNVSEKIKDVDVKKHSKRVQSSISSFFSELENIIIKIGKVLVKIIGFVLMLFSGLGLLSLIFVALGLGGDSLFGSFDLIDYEIIRLDGLIYNGVPAWLVIVSSFIAIAVPLILIFILSLRLLFSNLKRVSKTFVISISVLWFLSIVSLIFIGINSSLRERVSGEIVNTTSLNIKPQDTLFIKMKGNLNYTVSPFKKNQEKITYDENDKRILYNSNVDVKFNHTSDNNAYIRISKWTYAFDENKARNQAKLITYNYQIDDDQISLNSYFLSPKELNDNYLGVDIDIYIPEYVKISLDKNTDNFVENYFHPLESESKYDEIYVLNDDKLWCASCEKIEPSGNPKE
;
A
#
# COMPACT_ATOMS: atom_id res chain seq x y z
N MET A 1 54.90 9.53 49.99
CA MET A 1 53.45 9.34 49.78
C MET A 1 52.75 10.53 50.36
N ASN A 2 52.06 11.31 49.53
CA ASN A 2 51.26 12.43 50.01
C ASN A 2 49.95 11.89 50.59
N LYS A 3 49.45 12.51 51.66
CA LYS A 3 48.15 12.15 52.25
C LYS A 3 47.03 12.61 51.34
N THR A 4 45.97 11.83 51.23
CA THR A 4 44.76 12.18 50.47
C THR A 4 43.63 12.56 51.41
N LEU A 5 42.79 13.50 50.98
CA LEU A 5 41.64 14.02 51.71
C LEU A 5 40.39 13.92 50.82
N ASP A 6 39.23 13.74 51.45
CA ASP A 6 37.93 13.80 50.77
C ASP A 6 37.32 15.18 51.01
N ILE A 7 36.98 15.87 49.93
CA ILE A 7 36.39 17.22 49.99
C ILE A 7 35.07 17.26 49.22
N ASN A 8 34.17 18.14 49.66
CA ASN A 8 32.92 18.41 48.96
C ASN A 8 32.99 19.80 48.30
N ILE A 9 32.80 19.84 46.98
CA ILE A 9 32.69 21.07 46.19
C ILE A 9 31.37 21.00 45.42
N ALA A 10 30.49 21.98 45.60
CA ALA A 10 29.20 22.04 44.92
C ALA A 10 28.37 20.73 44.98
N ASN A 11 28.31 20.10 46.16
CA ASN A 11 27.64 18.82 46.43
C ASN A 11 28.25 17.59 45.73
N GLN A 12 29.52 17.65 45.31
CA GLN A 12 30.26 16.54 44.72
C GLN A 12 31.49 16.21 45.56
N ILE A 13 31.76 14.91 45.75
CA ILE A 13 32.88 14.42 46.57
C ILE A 13 34.08 14.16 45.67
N PHE A 14 35.22 14.75 46.02
CA PHE A 14 36.48 14.57 45.30
C PHE A 14 37.59 14.07 46.24
N HIS A 15 38.46 13.22 45.71
CA HIS A 15 39.67 12.75 46.40
C HIS A 15 40.86 13.63 45.98
N ILE A 16 41.47 14.35 46.93
CA ILE A 16 42.51 15.34 46.64
C ILE A 16 43.77 15.13 47.49
N ASP A 17 44.94 15.40 46.94
CA ASP A 17 46.20 15.44 47.69
C ASP A 17 46.16 16.56 48.76
N GLU A 18 46.68 16.33 49.96
CA GLU A 18 46.78 17.33 51.03
C GLU A 18 47.44 18.64 50.57
N ASN A 19 48.46 18.57 49.70
CA ASN A 19 49.11 19.75 49.15
C ASN A 19 48.22 20.49 48.14
N ALA A 20 47.53 19.75 47.28
CA ALA A 20 46.58 20.30 46.32
C ALA A 20 45.38 20.94 47.04
N TYR A 21 44.90 20.32 48.12
CA TYR A 21 43.85 20.87 48.98
C TYR A 21 44.26 22.21 49.59
N LYS A 22 45.50 22.35 50.09
CA LYS A 22 45.99 23.63 50.62
C LYS A 22 45.98 24.72 49.56
N VAL A 23 46.40 24.41 48.33
CA VAL A 23 46.39 25.37 47.21
C VAL A 23 44.96 25.77 46.85
N LEU A 24 44.06 24.80 46.67
CA LEU A 24 42.66 25.06 46.34
C LEU A 24 41.95 25.85 47.45
N LYS A 25 42.20 25.51 48.72
CA LYS A 25 41.64 26.21 49.87
C LYS A 25 42.10 27.67 49.90
N ASN A 26 43.40 27.91 49.73
CA ASN A 26 43.94 29.28 49.67
C ASN A 26 43.32 30.08 48.54
N TYR A 27 43.09 29.46 47.38
CA TYR A 27 42.43 30.09 46.24
C TYR A 27 40.98 30.47 46.54
N LEU A 28 40.17 29.54 47.07
CA LEU A 28 38.79 29.80 47.46
C LEU A 28 38.69 30.84 48.60
N ASP A 29 39.60 30.80 49.56
CA ASP A 29 39.66 31.78 50.66
C ASP A 29 40.06 33.19 50.14
N ALA A 30 40.92 33.26 49.12
CA ALA A 30 41.25 34.52 48.44
C ALA A 30 40.05 35.10 47.68
N ILE A 31 39.30 34.26 46.95
CA ILE A 31 38.04 34.68 46.28
C ILE A 31 37.03 35.16 47.32
N LYS A 32 36.82 34.40 48.40
CA LYS A 32 35.93 34.79 49.49
C LYS A 32 36.33 36.16 50.04
N SER A 33 37.61 36.38 50.30
CA SER A 33 38.12 37.65 50.84
C SER A 33 37.93 38.81 49.87
N TYR A 34 38.12 38.58 48.56
CA TYR A 34 37.88 39.57 47.51
C TYR A 34 36.41 39.99 47.44
N LEU A 35 35.49 39.02 47.49
CA LEU A 35 34.04 39.25 47.41
C LEU A 35 33.42 39.67 48.77
N ALA A 36 34.21 40.02 49.79
CA ALA A 36 33.71 40.26 51.15
C ALA A 36 32.66 41.38 51.26
N ASN A 37 32.70 42.36 50.35
CA ASN A 37 31.80 43.51 50.34
C ASN A 37 30.66 43.39 49.30
N GLU A 38 30.61 42.29 48.53
CA GLU A 38 29.60 42.09 47.50
C GLU A 38 28.33 41.47 48.08
N ALA A 39 27.16 42.03 47.76
CA ALA A 39 25.88 41.56 48.29
C ALA A 39 25.50 40.15 47.79
N SER A 40 25.97 39.78 46.59
CA SER A 40 25.72 38.47 45.96
C SER A 40 26.87 37.47 46.16
N ARG A 41 27.72 37.69 47.17
CA ARG A 41 28.92 36.87 47.44
C ARG A 41 28.65 35.37 47.45
N ASP A 42 27.61 34.93 48.17
CA ASP A 42 27.32 33.51 48.34
C ASP A 42 26.89 32.84 47.03
N GLU A 43 26.14 33.54 46.17
CA GLU A 43 25.76 33.06 44.84
C GLU A 43 26.96 32.95 43.90
N ILE A 44 27.84 33.97 43.91
CA ILE A 44 29.06 33.99 43.11
C ILE A 44 29.97 32.82 43.51
N ILE A 45 30.17 32.59 44.81
CA ILE A 45 30.99 31.48 45.31
C ILE A 45 30.40 30.13 44.90
N GLN A 46 29.08 29.95 45.01
CA GLN A 46 28.43 28.70 44.65
C GLN A 46 28.61 28.35 43.17
N ASP A 47 28.47 29.31 42.26
CA ASP A 47 28.67 29.10 40.82
C ASP A 47 30.15 28.85 40.47
N ILE A 48 31.07 29.51 41.16
CA ILE A 48 32.51 29.26 41.05
C ILE A 48 32.84 27.83 41.48
N GLU A 49 32.36 27.40 42.65
CA GLU A 49 32.56 26.04 43.14
C GLU A 49 31.96 25.01 42.18
N SER A 50 30.78 25.28 41.61
CA SER A 50 30.16 24.40 40.61
C SER A 50 30.99 24.27 39.34
N ARG A 51 31.59 25.38 38.86
CA ARG A 51 32.46 25.35 37.68
C ARG A 51 33.77 24.64 37.96
N ILE A 52 34.36 24.85 39.13
CA ILE A 52 35.56 24.14 39.58
C ILE A 52 35.29 22.63 39.62
N ALA A 53 34.15 22.20 40.15
CA ALA A 53 33.74 20.80 40.16
C ALA A 53 33.61 20.22 38.74
N GLU A 54 33.00 20.95 37.80
CA GLU A 54 32.90 20.54 36.39
C GLU A 54 34.29 20.36 35.74
N LEU A 55 35.21 21.31 35.97
CA LEU A 55 36.57 21.25 35.42
C LEU A 55 37.40 20.10 36.01
N PHE A 56 37.19 19.76 37.29
CA PHE A 56 37.80 18.56 37.87
C PHE A 56 37.30 17.29 37.19
N ILE A 57 35.99 17.15 36.98
CA ILE A 57 35.41 15.99 36.29
C ILE A 57 35.95 15.86 34.87
N GLU A 58 36.03 16.95 34.11
CA GLU A 58 36.50 16.94 32.71
C GLU A 58 37.95 16.46 32.57
N ARG A 59 38.79 16.70 33.58
CA ARG A 59 40.21 16.30 33.59
C ARG A 59 40.48 14.93 34.19
N MET A 60 39.54 14.36 34.94
CA MET A 60 39.71 13.03 35.52
C MET A 60 39.45 11.93 34.47
N ILE A 61 40.40 11.02 34.33
CA ILE A 61 40.28 9.84 33.45
C ILE A 61 39.41 8.76 34.12
N SER A 62 39.34 8.76 35.45
CA SER A 62 38.53 7.83 36.25
C SER A 62 38.06 8.48 37.55
N ASP A 63 36.86 8.14 38.01
CA ASP A 63 36.27 8.61 39.28
C ASP A 63 37.13 8.34 40.53
N LYS A 64 38.14 7.47 40.42
CA LYS A 64 39.08 7.13 41.51
C LYS A 64 40.42 7.88 41.43
N GLN A 65 40.59 8.76 40.45
CA GLN A 65 41.80 9.56 40.30
C GLN A 65 41.90 10.59 41.43
N VAL A 66 43.08 10.67 42.05
CA VAL A 66 43.36 11.69 43.07
C VAL A 66 43.76 12.99 42.37
N ILE A 67 43.10 14.09 42.73
CA ILE A 67 43.41 15.43 42.25
C ILE A 67 44.78 15.85 42.81
N THR A 68 45.69 16.20 41.89
CA THR A 68 47.05 16.63 42.21
C THR A 68 47.17 18.16 42.21
N THR A 69 48.30 18.68 42.69
CA THR A 69 48.56 20.13 42.70
C THR A 69 48.57 20.71 41.29
N GLU A 70 49.00 19.93 40.29
CA GLU A 70 49.02 20.35 38.89
C GLU A 70 47.60 20.56 38.34
N ASP A 71 46.68 19.64 38.68
CA ASP A 71 45.27 19.74 38.28
C ASP A 71 44.61 21.01 38.85
N VAL A 72 44.92 21.34 40.10
CA VAL A 72 44.42 22.56 40.76
C VAL A 72 45.00 23.82 40.10
N ASN A 73 46.30 23.86 39.83
CA ASN A 73 46.95 25.02 39.20
C ASN A 73 46.39 25.29 37.79
N GLU A 74 46.12 24.24 37.02
CA GLU A 74 45.52 24.34 35.71
C GLU A 74 44.08 24.87 35.75
N ILE A 75 43.30 24.49 36.76
CA ILE A 75 41.96 25.06 36.97
C ILE A 75 42.04 26.52 37.40
N ILE A 76 42.97 26.88 38.29
CA ILE A 76 43.19 28.29 38.70
C ILE A 76 43.54 29.13 37.48
N LYS A 77 44.32 28.62 36.53
CA LYS A 77 44.66 29.30 35.28
C LYS A 77 43.44 29.56 34.38
N ILE A 78 42.46 28.65 34.36
CA ILE A 78 41.21 28.80 33.60
C ILE A 78 40.27 29.78 34.29
N MET A 79 40.14 29.67 35.62
CA MET A 79 39.25 30.49 36.43
C MET A 79 39.77 31.92 36.65
N GLY A 80 41.10 32.11 36.63
CA GLY A 80 41.79 33.37 36.90
C GLY A 80 42.04 33.62 38.39
N GLU A 81 43.04 34.44 38.72
CA GLU A 81 43.30 34.87 40.11
C GLU A 81 42.56 36.17 40.45
N PRO A 82 42.03 36.35 41.68
CA PRO A 82 41.36 37.60 42.08
C PRO A 82 42.22 38.86 41.91
N LYS A 83 43.55 38.73 41.98
CA LYS A 83 44.49 39.84 41.87
C LYS A 83 44.69 40.34 40.43
N ASP A 84 44.48 39.47 39.44
CA ASP A 84 44.74 39.77 38.03
C ASP A 84 43.70 40.71 37.42
N TYR A 85 42.59 40.95 38.13
CA TYR A 85 41.47 41.78 37.65
C TYR A 85 41.25 43.07 38.46
N SER A 86 42.01 43.28 39.55
CA SER A 86 41.88 44.47 40.41
C SER A 86 42.53 45.77 39.87
N ILE A 87 42.86 45.83 38.57
CA ILE A 87 43.43 47.02 37.94
C ILE A 87 42.36 47.67 37.06
N SER A 88 41.71 48.67 37.67
CA SER A 88 41.00 49.86 37.13
C SER A 88 40.23 49.82 35.80
N ASP A 89 39.02 50.39 35.87
CA ASP A 89 38.04 50.70 34.81
C ASP A 89 38.53 51.62 33.68
N ASP A 90 39.52 51.22 32.88
CA ASP A 90 39.84 51.89 31.61
C ASP A 90 39.85 50.92 30.42
N GLU A 91 39.29 51.41 29.31
CA GLU A 91 38.93 50.71 28.09
C GLU A 91 40.07 49.99 27.36
N ASP A 92 39.67 48.99 26.56
CA ASP A 92 40.38 48.42 25.41
C ASP A 92 41.84 48.02 25.62
N ASN A 93 42.04 46.84 26.23
CA ASN A 93 43.15 45.99 25.85
C ASN A 93 42.64 44.64 25.36
N GLN A 94 42.67 44.48 24.04
CA GLN A 94 42.80 43.21 23.35
C GLN A 94 44.09 42.50 23.84
N HIS A 95 44.05 41.94 25.05
CA HIS A 95 44.92 40.83 25.35
C HIS A 95 44.35 39.63 24.61
N SER A 96 45.00 39.32 23.50
CA SER A 96 44.90 38.09 22.73
C SER A 96 45.19 36.89 23.63
N GLN A 97 44.30 36.57 24.57
CA GLN A 97 44.16 35.23 25.06
C GLN A 97 43.54 34.45 23.91
N ALA A 98 44.31 33.51 23.37
CA ALA A 98 43.89 32.61 22.31
C ALA A 98 42.44 32.22 22.58
N TYR A 99 41.54 32.57 21.64
CA TYR A 99 40.13 32.19 21.68
C TYR A 99 40.05 30.69 21.87
N GLN A 100 39.99 30.24 23.12
CA GLN A 100 39.57 28.89 23.43
C GLN A 100 38.13 28.86 22.93
N LYS A 101 37.91 28.07 21.88
CA LYS A 101 36.59 27.86 21.30
C LYS A 101 35.76 27.15 22.36
N VAL A 102 35.08 27.92 23.21
CA VAL A 102 34.17 27.39 24.22
C VAL A 102 33.05 26.68 23.48
N GLU A 103 32.87 25.39 23.74
CA GLU A 103 31.76 24.65 23.15
C GLU A 103 30.45 25.20 23.68
N LYS A 104 29.64 25.77 22.78
CA LYS A 104 28.29 26.22 23.12
C LYS A 104 27.44 25.00 23.45
N LYS A 105 26.82 25.01 24.63
CA LYS A 105 25.82 24.01 25.02
C LYS A 105 24.43 24.60 24.80
N LEU A 106 23.51 23.79 24.26
CA LEU A 106 22.13 24.23 24.04
C LEU A 106 21.35 24.19 25.36
N TYR A 107 21.00 25.36 25.87
CA TYR A 107 20.09 25.53 27.00
C TYR A 107 18.91 26.42 26.60
N ARG A 108 17.75 26.25 27.25
CA ARG A 108 16.65 27.21 27.13
C ARG A 108 16.89 28.39 28.07
N ASP A 109 16.78 29.60 27.53
CA ASP A 109 16.96 30.84 28.29
C ASP A 109 15.62 31.38 28.79
N LYS A 110 15.41 31.34 30.11
CA LYS A 110 14.21 31.91 30.74
C LYS A 110 14.24 33.42 30.88
N ASP A 111 15.41 34.04 30.93
CA ASP A 111 15.53 35.49 31.15
C ASP A 111 14.95 36.28 29.96
N GLN A 112 15.06 35.73 28.74
CA GLN A 112 14.45 36.25 27.52
C GLN A 112 13.24 35.42 27.01
N SER A 113 12.58 34.69 27.91
CA SER A 113 11.45 33.83 27.55
C SER A 113 10.12 34.58 27.41
N TYR A 114 9.34 34.22 26.38
CA TYR A 114 7.91 34.55 26.28
C TYR A 114 7.01 33.41 26.76
N ILE A 115 7.46 32.16 26.57
CA ILE A 115 6.70 30.94 26.92
C ILE A 115 7.60 30.00 27.73
N SER A 116 8.63 29.44 27.09
CA SER A 116 9.49 28.41 27.69
C SER A 116 10.99 28.69 27.62
N GLY A 117 11.40 29.69 26.83
CA GLY A 117 12.81 30.05 26.63
C GLY A 117 13.52 29.32 25.49
N VAL A 118 12.83 28.38 24.83
CA VAL A 118 13.41 27.53 23.76
C VAL A 118 13.93 28.37 22.58
N SER A 119 13.15 29.36 22.13
CA SER A 119 13.55 30.21 21.00
C SER A 119 14.76 31.09 21.32
N ALA A 120 14.85 31.59 22.56
CA ALA A 120 15.99 32.39 23.02
C ALA A 120 17.25 31.53 23.17
N GLY A 121 17.10 30.31 23.70
CA GLY A 121 18.17 29.33 23.75
C GLY A 121 18.73 28.94 22.38
N LEU A 122 17.85 28.61 21.43
CA LEU A 122 18.21 28.32 20.04
C LEU A 122 18.90 29.52 19.37
N ALA A 123 18.46 30.73 19.66
CA ALA A 123 19.06 31.95 19.12
C ALA A 123 20.49 32.15 19.63
N HIS A 124 20.76 31.99 20.93
CA HIS A 124 22.11 32.07 21.50
C HIS A 124 23.04 30.98 20.95
N TYR A 125 22.52 29.75 20.82
CA TYR A 125 23.26 28.63 20.27
C TYR A 125 23.63 28.87 18.79
N LEU A 126 22.67 29.30 17.96
CA LEU A 126 22.87 29.55 16.53
C LEU A 126 23.55 30.90 16.22
N GLY A 127 23.61 31.82 17.17
CA GLY A 127 24.15 33.17 16.96
C GLY A 127 23.27 34.06 16.08
N ILE A 128 21.96 33.84 16.08
CA ILE A 128 20.97 34.60 15.28
C ILE A 128 20.03 35.35 16.24
N ASP A 129 19.44 36.46 15.79
CA ASP A 129 18.42 37.18 16.58
C ASP A 129 17.21 36.27 16.92
N VAL A 130 16.77 36.34 18.19
CA VAL A 130 15.62 35.60 18.72
C VAL A 130 14.34 35.86 17.92
N VAL A 131 14.18 37.06 17.36
CA VAL A 131 13.02 37.44 16.55
C VAL A 131 12.89 36.54 15.31
N TRP A 132 14.00 36.24 14.64
CA TRP A 132 13.98 35.36 13.45
C TRP A 132 13.62 33.93 13.81
N VAL A 133 14.13 33.41 14.93
CA VAL A 133 13.77 32.07 15.43
C VAL A 133 12.28 32.01 15.75
N ARG A 134 11.71 33.06 16.35
CA ARG A 134 10.26 33.14 16.64
C ARG A 134 9.41 33.20 15.36
N LEU A 135 9.79 34.02 14.39
CA LEU A 135 9.10 34.12 13.10
C LEU A 135 9.12 32.78 12.35
N SER A 136 10.24 32.06 12.42
CA SER A 136 10.36 30.72 11.84
C SER A 136 9.35 29.74 12.45
N TRP A 137 9.18 29.73 13.78
CA TRP A 137 8.16 28.89 14.43
C TRP A 137 6.73 29.22 13.99
N ILE A 138 6.41 30.50 13.84
CA ILE A 138 5.08 30.94 13.37
C ILE A 138 4.85 30.49 11.92
N LEU A 139 5.84 30.71 11.05
CA LEU A 139 5.80 30.30 9.66
C LEU A 139 5.61 28.79 9.53
N PHE A 140 6.41 28.00 10.26
CA PHE A 140 6.29 26.55 10.25
C PHE A 140 4.99 26.06 10.86
N ALA A 141 4.45 26.71 11.90
CA ALA A 141 3.15 26.35 12.46
C ALA A 141 2.03 26.48 11.42
N ILE A 142 2.08 27.50 10.56
CA ILE A 142 1.11 27.69 9.47
C ILE A 142 1.32 26.67 8.35
N LEU A 143 2.56 26.48 7.89
CA LEU A 143 2.87 25.59 6.76
C LEU A 143 2.67 24.10 7.10
N SER A 144 2.94 23.70 8.34
CA SER A 144 2.88 22.30 8.78
C SER A 144 1.54 21.88 9.39
N PHE A 145 0.48 22.66 9.20
CA PHE A 145 -0.83 22.42 9.80
C PHE A 145 -0.78 22.21 11.33
N GLY A 146 0.09 22.96 12.02
CA GLY A 146 0.25 22.92 13.48
C GLY A 146 1.24 21.87 14.01
N TRP A 147 1.85 21.04 13.16
CA TRP A 147 2.82 20.04 13.62
C TRP A 147 4.07 20.66 14.28
N ALA A 148 4.48 21.84 13.82
CA ALA A 148 5.58 22.59 14.44
C ALA A 148 5.32 22.93 15.91
N ILE A 149 4.06 23.06 16.34
CA ILE A 149 3.72 23.31 17.76
C ILE A 149 4.11 22.10 18.63
N LEU A 150 3.89 20.88 18.13
CA LEU A 150 4.28 19.65 18.83
C LEU A 150 5.80 19.53 18.94
N ILE A 151 6.52 19.87 17.87
CA ILE A 151 7.98 19.90 17.87
C ILE A 151 8.50 20.94 18.87
N TYR A 152 7.88 22.12 18.96
CA TYR A 152 8.24 23.12 19.96
C TYR A 152 8.07 22.60 21.40
N ILE A 153 6.96 21.91 21.68
CA ILE A 153 6.72 21.27 22.99
C ILE A 153 7.76 20.19 23.27
N LEU A 154 8.16 19.42 22.25
CA LEU A 154 9.21 18.41 22.38
C LEU A 154 10.55 19.06 22.75
N PHE A 155 10.95 20.14 22.07
CA PHE A 155 12.15 20.90 22.44
C PHE A 155 12.06 21.48 23.85
N TRP A 156 10.87 21.89 24.30
CA TRP A 156 10.69 22.38 25.67
C TRP A 156 10.93 21.29 26.72
N ILE A 157 10.54 20.04 26.45
CA ILE A 157 10.76 18.92 27.36
C ILE A 157 12.22 18.45 27.32
N LEU A 158 12.82 18.37 26.13
CA LEU A 158 14.16 17.81 25.95
C LEU A 158 15.29 18.78 26.30
N VAL A 159 15.11 20.08 26.04
CA VAL A 159 16.17 21.08 26.25
C VAL A 159 16.16 21.56 27.70
N PRO A 160 17.25 21.33 28.47
CA PRO A 160 17.34 21.77 29.86
C PRO A 160 17.40 23.30 29.97
N GLU A 161 17.02 23.82 31.13
CA GLU A 161 17.05 25.24 31.46
C GLU A 161 18.40 25.64 32.05
N ALA A 162 18.96 26.77 31.59
CA ALA A 162 20.15 27.35 32.20
C ALA A 162 19.80 27.98 33.54
N LYS A 163 20.20 27.34 34.63
CA LYS A 163 19.94 27.76 36.01
C LYS A 163 21.11 28.56 36.59
N THR A 164 22.34 28.10 36.35
CA THR A 164 23.54 28.73 36.91
C THR A 164 24.09 29.83 35.99
N THR A 165 24.85 30.76 36.54
CA THR A 165 25.53 31.79 35.74
C THR A 165 26.53 31.16 34.78
N ALA A 166 27.21 30.09 35.20
CA ALA A 166 28.08 29.29 34.34
C ALA A 166 27.34 28.71 33.13
N GLU A 167 26.15 28.12 33.30
CA GLU A 167 25.33 27.60 32.20
C GLU A 167 24.85 28.73 31.26
N LYS A 168 24.53 29.91 31.81
CA LYS A 168 24.14 31.09 31.02
C LYS A 168 25.30 31.67 30.21
N LEU A 169 26.53 31.61 30.71
CA LEU A 169 27.73 31.97 29.96
C LEU A 169 28.02 30.92 28.87
N ALA A 170 27.86 29.63 29.20
CA ALA A 170 28.03 28.51 28.28
C ALA A 170 27.07 28.57 27.07
N MET A 171 25.80 28.93 27.27
CA MET A 171 24.83 29.03 26.16
C MET A 171 25.16 30.17 25.19
N LYS A 172 25.78 31.25 25.70
CA LYS A 172 26.20 32.41 24.90
C LYS A 172 27.56 32.21 24.23
N GLY A 173 28.35 31.26 24.72
CA GLY A 173 29.72 31.01 24.27
C GLY A 173 30.73 31.99 24.87
N GLU A 174 30.40 32.57 26.03
CA GLU A 174 31.31 33.43 26.80
C GLU A 174 32.19 32.54 27.70
N PRO A 175 33.48 32.87 27.93
CA PRO A 175 34.35 32.06 28.78
C PRO A 175 33.90 32.09 30.24
N ILE A 176 33.85 30.91 30.87
CA ILE A 176 33.35 30.74 32.23
C ILE A 176 34.52 30.90 33.22
N ASN A 177 34.87 32.15 33.53
CA ASN A 177 35.93 32.53 34.47
C ASN A 177 35.38 33.43 35.59
N LEU A 178 36.20 33.74 36.59
CA LEU A 178 35.82 34.51 37.78
C LEU A 178 35.16 35.86 37.42
N SER A 179 35.78 36.62 36.51
CA SER A 179 35.32 37.97 36.16
C SER A 179 33.97 37.97 35.42
N ASN A 180 33.74 37.01 34.51
CA ASN A 180 32.46 36.92 33.80
C ASN A 180 31.33 36.43 34.70
N ILE A 181 31.60 35.50 35.63
CA ILE A 181 30.60 35.06 36.62
C ILE A 181 30.23 36.23 37.54
N GLU A 182 31.23 36.94 38.08
CA GLU A 182 31.01 38.11 38.93
C GLU A 182 30.24 39.21 38.21
N LYS A 183 30.70 39.64 37.03
CA LYS A 183 30.05 40.67 36.21
C LYS A 183 28.59 40.32 35.95
N LYS A 184 28.31 39.07 35.57
CA LYS A 184 26.96 38.65 35.21
C LYS A 184 26.01 38.60 36.40
N ILE A 185 26.50 38.20 37.57
CA ILE A 185 25.70 38.20 38.81
C ILE A 185 25.48 39.63 39.29
N LYS A 186 26.50 40.50 39.23
CA LYS A 186 26.38 41.92 39.57
C LYS A 186 25.36 42.64 38.70
N GLU A 187 25.43 42.46 37.38
CA GLU A 187 24.41 42.95 36.45
C GLU A 187 23.01 42.43 36.79
N SER A 188 22.89 41.14 37.14
CA SER A 188 21.60 40.53 37.47
C SER A 188 21.04 41.07 38.79
N TYR A 189 21.89 41.25 39.80
CA TYR A 189 21.54 41.80 41.10
C TYR A 189 21.16 43.29 41.01
N ASP A 190 21.92 44.10 40.28
CA ASP A 190 21.64 45.53 40.08
C ASP A 190 20.34 45.74 39.30
N ASN A 191 20.13 45.00 38.21
CA ASN A 191 18.88 45.04 37.44
C ASN A 191 17.64 44.65 38.27
N VAL A 192 17.80 43.72 39.20
CA VAL A 192 16.72 43.28 40.10
C VAL A 192 16.50 44.28 41.23
N SER A 193 17.57 44.79 41.84
CA SER A 193 17.54 45.82 42.89
C SER A 193 16.89 47.12 42.39
N GLU A 194 17.20 47.53 41.16
CA GLU A 194 16.63 48.71 40.51
C GLU A 194 15.14 48.51 40.16
N LYS A 195 14.76 47.34 39.63
CA LYS A 195 13.34 47.01 39.34
C LYS A 195 12.48 46.82 40.59
N ILE A 196 13.06 46.39 41.72
CA ILE A 196 12.32 46.17 42.97
C ILE A 196 12.02 47.49 43.69
N LYS A 197 12.84 48.53 43.50
CA LYS A 197 12.60 49.85 44.10
C LYS A 197 11.32 50.54 43.63
N ASP A 198 10.74 50.13 42.51
CA ASP A 198 9.57 50.78 41.89
C ASP A 198 8.33 49.89 41.65
N VAL A 199 8.31 48.65 42.15
CA VAL A 199 7.23 47.70 41.79
C VAL A 199 6.46 47.16 42.98
N ASP A 200 5.20 47.59 43.06
CA ASP A 200 4.14 47.01 43.89
C ASP A 200 3.82 45.58 43.38
N VAL A 201 4.50 44.59 43.96
CA VAL A 201 4.57 43.18 43.53
C VAL A 201 3.19 42.51 43.36
N LYS A 202 2.16 42.99 44.07
CA LYS A 202 0.78 42.48 43.95
C LYS A 202 0.05 42.92 42.68
N LYS A 203 0.45 44.03 42.06
CA LYS A 203 -0.19 44.55 40.82
C LYS A 203 0.40 43.89 39.56
N HIS A 204 1.66 43.47 39.61
CA HIS A 204 2.35 42.86 38.48
C HIS A 204 2.01 41.37 38.30
N SER A 205 1.82 40.60 39.38
CA SER A 205 1.46 39.17 39.26
C SER A 205 0.06 38.97 38.64
N LYS A 206 -0.91 39.82 39.00
CA LYS A 206 -2.25 39.82 38.39
C LYS A 206 -2.22 40.19 36.92
N ARG A 207 -1.30 41.07 36.49
CA ARG A 207 -1.15 41.51 35.09
C ARG A 207 -0.48 40.43 34.22
N VAL A 208 0.54 39.75 34.74
CA VAL A 208 1.22 38.64 34.06
C VAL A 208 0.29 37.43 33.93
N GLN A 209 -0.46 37.07 34.98
CA GLN A 209 -1.44 35.98 34.90
C GLN A 209 -2.59 36.30 33.94
N SER A 210 -3.11 37.54 33.96
CA SER A 210 -4.16 37.96 33.01
C SER A 210 -3.66 37.97 31.57
N SER A 211 -2.44 38.47 31.32
CA SER A 211 -1.86 38.52 29.97
C SER A 211 -1.57 37.12 29.42
N ILE A 212 -1.02 36.20 30.23
CA ILE A 212 -0.78 34.82 29.78
C ILE A 212 -2.12 34.11 29.50
N SER A 213 -3.12 34.29 30.35
CA SER A 213 -4.45 33.71 30.12
C SER A 213 -5.12 34.25 28.85
N SER A 214 -4.94 35.54 28.53
CA SER A 214 -5.48 36.11 27.29
C SER A 214 -4.77 35.54 26.05
N PHE A 215 -3.44 35.38 26.09
CA PHE A 215 -2.69 34.73 25.00
C PHE A 215 -3.09 33.26 24.78
N PHE A 216 -3.28 32.47 25.85
CA PHE A 216 -3.75 31.09 25.71
C PHE A 216 -5.18 31.00 25.18
N SER A 217 -6.08 31.89 25.61
CA SER A 217 -7.45 31.93 25.12
C SER A 217 -7.53 32.34 23.63
N GLU A 218 -6.60 33.18 23.16
CA GLU A 218 -6.50 33.52 21.74
C GLU A 218 -5.96 32.36 20.91
N LEU A 219 -4.94 31.63 21.40
CA LEU A 219 -4.42 30.43 20.76
C LEU A 219 -5.47 29.31 20.68
N GLU A 220 -6.23 29.07 21.75
CA GLU A 220 -7.34 28.11 21.76
C GLU A 220 -8.35 28.45 20.65
N ASN A 221 -8.74 29.72 20.57
CA ASN A 221 -9.65 30.19 19.54
C ASN A 221 -9.09 30.04 18.12
N ILE A 222 -7.78 30.25 17.92
CA ILE A 222 -7.11 30.07 16.62
C ILE A 222 -7.06 28.58 16.26
N ILE A 223 -6.69 27.70 17.20
CA ILE A 223 -6.62 26.25 16.99
C ILE A 223 -8.01 25.69 16.65
N ILE A 224 -9.05 26.09 17.37
CA ILE A 224 -10.43 25.67 17.09
C ILE A 224 -10.90 26.20 15.72
N LYS A 225 -10.53 27.44 15.35
CA LYS A 225 -10.85 28.00 14.02
C LYS A 225 -10.16 27.20 12.91
N ILE A 226 -8.87 26.90 13.04
CA ILE A 226 -8.10 26.09 12.08
C ILE A 226 -8.67 24.68 12.00
N GLY A 227 -8.94 24.03 13.13
CA GLY A 227 -9.57 22.71 13.18
C GLY A 227 -10.92 22.67 12.49
N LYS A 228 -11.76 23.69 12.68
CA LYS A 228 -13.04 23.83 11.96
C LYS A 228 -12.85 23.98 10.45
N VAL A 229 -11.81 24.70 10.00
CA VAL A 229 -11.47 24.80 8.57
C VAL A 229 -11.02 23.45 8.02
N LEU A 230 -10.15 22.72 8.73
CA LEU A 230 -9.70 21.39 8.33
C LEU A 230 -10.84 20.39 8.20
N VAL A 231 -11.75 20.35 9.19
CA VAL A 231 -12.94 19.48 9.15
C VAL A 231 -13.83 19.80 7.94
N LYS A 232 -13.97 21.08 7.57
CA LYS A 232 -14.69 21.49 6.36
C LYS A 232 -13.97 21.04 5.08
N ILE A 233 -12.65 21.14 5.01
CA ILE A 233 -11.87 20.67 3.85
C ILE A 233 -12.05 19.16 3.66
N ILE A 234 -11.92 18.38 4.75
CA ILE A 234 -12.14 16.93 4.73
C ILE A 234 -13.58 16.61 4.30
N GLY A 235 -14.56 17.33 4.85
CA GLY A 235 -15.95 17.23 4.44
C GLY A 235 -16.15 17.51 2.94
N PHE A 236 -15.50 18.54 2.40
CA PHE A 236 -15.56 18.88 0.97
C PHE A 236 -15.01 17.76 0.09
N VAL A 237 -13.84 17.23 0.44
CA VAL A 237 -13.19 16.15 -0.32
C VAL A 237 -14.07 14.89 -0.29
N LEU A 238 -14.56 14.48 0.87
CA LEU A 238 -15.45 13.32 1.01
C LEU A 238 -16.76 13.52 0.25
N MET A 239 -17.33 14.73 0.27
CA MET A 239 -18.53 15.08 -0.49
C MET A 239 -18.31 14.93 -2.00
N LEU A 240 -17.15 15.38 -2.50
CA LEU A 240 -16.79 15.31 -3.91
C LEU A 240 -16.66 13.85 -4.36
N PHE A 241 -15.89 13.03 -3.64
CA PHE A 241 -15.70 11.62 -3.96
C PHE A 241 -17.00 10.80 -3.86
N SER A 242 -17.76 10.98 -2.78
CA SER A 242 -19.04 10.26 -2.63
C SER A 242 -20.09 10.72 -3.65
N GLY A 243 -20.14 12.01 -3.97
CA GLY A 243 -21.03 12.55 -5.00
C GLY A 243 -20.69 12.07 -6.41
N LEU A 244 -19.42 12.12 -6.81
CA LEU A 244 -18.96 11.56 -8.08
C LEU A 244 -19.15 10.05 -8.15
N GLY A 245 -18.91 9.33 -7.05
CA GLY A 245 -19.17 7.89 -6.95
C GLY A 245 -20.63 7.55 -7.17
N LEU A 246 -21.55 8.30 -6.57
CA LEU A 246 -23.00 8.12 -6.79
C LEU A 246 -23.41 8.44 -8.22
N LEU A 247 -22.89 9.52 -8.82
CA LEU A 247 -23.14 9.84 -10.23
C LEU A 247 -22.64 8.73 -11.15
N SER A 248 -21.41 8.27 -10.96
CA SER A 248 -20.83 7.17 -11.72
C SER A 248 -21.67 5.91 -11.60
N LEU A 249 -22.10 5.56 -10.39
CA LEU A 249 -22.97 4.40 -10.15
C LEU A 249 -24.30 4.50 -10.91
N ILE A 250 -24.90 5.70 -10.98
CA ILE A 250 -26.13 5.95 -11.75
C ILE A 250 -25.87 5.78 -13.25
N PHE A 251 -24.78 6.32 -13.78
CA PHE A 251 -24.42 6.13 -15.20
C PHE A 251 -24.20 4.66 -15.55
N VAL A 252 -23.53 3.90 -14.68
CA VAL A 252 -23.36 2.45 -14.86
C VAL A 252 -24.70 1.73 -14.82
N ALA A 253 -25.58 2.05 -13.86
CA ALA A 253 -26.90 1.43 -13.76
C ALA A 253 -27.78 1.73 -14.98
N LEU A 254 -27.73 2.97 -15.50
CA LEU A 254 -28.45 3.37 -16.71
C LEU A 254 -27.85 2.77 -17.99
N GLY A 255 -26.52 2.61 -18.06
CA GLY A 255 -25.84 1.93 -19.17
C GLY A 255 -26.17 0.44 -19.22
N LEU A 256 -26.07 -0.26 -18.08
CA LEU A 256 -26.41 -1.68 -17.98
C LEU A 256 -27.90 -1.96 -18.17
N GLY A 257 -28.79 -1.02 -17.82
CA GLY A 257 -30.23 -1.12 -18.08
C GLY A 257 -30.68 -0.59 -19.45
N GLY A 258 -29.81 0.11 -20.16
CA GLY A 258 -30.10 0.90 -21.35
C GLY A 258 -30.55 0.07 -22.55
N ASP A 259 -29.96 -1.12 -22.74
CA ASP A 259 -30.36 -2.03 -23.84
C ASP A 259 -31.83 -2.45 -23.75
N SER A 260 -32.42 -2.44 -22.55
CA SER A 260 -33.83 -2.79 -22.33
C SER A 260 -34.80 -1.61 -22.37
N LEU A 261 -34.32 -0.35 -22.28
CA LEU A 261 -35.17 0.85 -22.14
C LEU A 261 -34.93 1.93 -23.22
N PHE A 262 -33.72 2.07 -23.76
CA PHE A 262 -33.32 3.11 -24.72
C PHE A 262 -32.27 2.54 -25.68
N GLY A 263 -32.64 1.51 -26.48
CA GLY A 263 -31.72 0.64 -27.21
C GLY A 263 -30.81 1.28 -28.27
N SER A 264 -29.87 2.16 -27.88
CA SER A 264 -28.88 2.77 -28.79
C SER A 264 -27.69 3.44 -28.08
N PHE A 265 -27.29 3.02 -26.87
CA PHE A 265 -26.14 3.63 -26.17
C PHE A 265 -25.10 2.58 -25.74
N ASP A 266 -24.23 2.22 -26.67
CA ASP A 266 -23.16 1.23 -26.54
C ASP A 266 -21.88 1.88 -25.96
N LEU A 267 -21.87 2.16 -24.65
CA LEU A 267 -20.74 2.82 -23.96
C LEU A 267 -19.73 1.85 -23.33
N ILE A 268 -20.09 0.57 -23.22
CA ILE A 268 -19.30 -0.46 -22.56
C ILE A 268 -19.41 -1.70 -23.43
N ASP A 269 -18.30 -2.15 -24.03
CA ASP A 269 -18.26 -3.47 -24.65
C ASP A 269 -18.77 -4.48 -23.61
N TYR A 270 -19.91 -5.11 -23.90
CA TYR A 270 -20.59 -6.08 -23.03
C TYR A 270 -19.67 -7.23 -22.60
N GLU A 271 -18.53 -7.39 -23.28
CA GLU A 271 -17.46 -8.32 -23.00
C GLU A 271 -16.72 -8.06 -21.66
N ILE A 272 -16.69 -6.81 -21.16
CA ILE A 272 -16.00 -6.46 -19.89
C ILE A 272 -16.76 -6.98 -18.66
N ILE A 273 -18.09 -7.12 -18.74
CA ILE A 273 -18.94 -7.63 -17.67
C ILE A 273 -19.74 -8.80 -18.24
N ARG A 274 -19.11 -10.00 -18.30
CA ARG A 274 -19.81 -11.25 -18.60
C ARG A 274 -20.80 -11.62 -17.49
N LEU A 275 -21.90 -10.88 -17.40
CA LEU A 275 -23.01 -11.14 -16.49
C LEU A 275 -23.75 -12.43 -16.89
N ASP A 276 -23.54 -12.89 -18.12
CA ASP A 276 -24.11 -14.10 -18.70
C ASP A 276 -23.90 -15.32 -17.80
N GLY A 277 -22.69 -15.46 -17.22
CA GLY A 277 -22.38 -16.54 -16.28
C GLY A 277 -23.25 -16.55 -15.00
N LEU A 278 -23.79 -15.40 -14.59
CA LEU A 278 -24.73 -15.29 -13.47
C LEU A 278 -26.19 -15.49 -13.90
N ILE A 279 -26.55 -15.08 -15.13
CA ILE A 279 -27.87 -15.29 -15.74
C ILE A 279 -28.15 -16.79 -15.96
N TYR A 280 -27.12 -17.53 -16.36
CA TYR A 280 -27.19 -18.97 -16.61
C TYR A 280 -27.52 -19.81 -15.35
N ASN A 281 -27.36 -19.23 -14.16
CA ASN A 281 -27.62 -19.85 -12.87
C ASN A 281 -29.09 -19.73 -12.40
N GLY A 282 -30.02 -19.30 -13.27
CA GLY A 282 -31.44 -19.16 -12.92
C GLY A 282 -31.73 -18.00 -11.96
N VAL A 283 -30.74 -17.15 -11.69
CA VAL A 283 -30.91 -15.90 -10.94
C VAL A 283 -31.18 -14.78 -11.93
N PRO A 284 -32.29 -14.04 -11.81
CA PRO A 284 -32.57 -12.94 -12.71
C PRO A 284 -31.49 -11.85 -12.65
N ALA A 285 -31.02 -11.38 -13.81
CA ALA A 285 -29.98 -10.35 -13.92
C ALA A 285 -30.29 -9.09 -13.09
N TRP A 286 -31.56 -8.66 -13.13
CA TRP A 286 -32.02 -7.46 -12.41
C TRP A 286 -31.82 -7.56 -10.90
N LEU A 287 -31.95 -8.76 -10.32
CA LEU A 287 -31.77 -8.98 -8.88
C LEU A 287 -30.30 -8.75 -8.49
N VAL A 288 -29.38 -9.26 -9.31
CA VAL A 288 -27.93 -9.07 -9.13
C VAL A 288 -27.58 -7.59 -9.25
N ILE A 289 -28.08 -6.92 -10.30
CA ILE A 289 -27.82 -5.49 -10.55
C ILE A 289 -28.34 -4.63 -9.41
N VAL A 290 -29.59 -4.84 -8.97
CA VAL A 290 -30.18 -4.09 -7.85
C VAL A 290 -29.43 -4.36 -6.55
N SER A 291 -29.06 -5.61 -6.27
CA SER A 291 -28.32 -5.96 -5.05
C SER A 291 -26.91 -5.34 -5.03
N SER A 292 -26.21 -5.35 -6.17
CA SER A 292 -24.90 -4.70 -6.31
C SER A 292 -25.01 -3.18 -6.19
N PHE A 293 -26.03 -2.58 -6.80
CA PHE A 293 -26.29 -1.15 -6.71
C PHE A 293 -26.52 -0.72 -5.26
N ILE A 294 -27.40 -1.40 -4.53
CA ILE A 294 -27.68 -1.08 -3.11
C ILE A 294 -26.42 -1.29 -2.24
N ALA A 295 -25.65 -2.35 -2.48
CA ALA A 295 -24.44 -2.66 -1.71
C ALA A 295 -23.38 -1.54 -1.80
N ILE A 296 -23.29 -0.85 -2.94
CA ILE A 296 -22.32 0.23 -3.18
C ILE A 296 -22.92 1.61 -2.89
N ALA A 297 -24.18 1.85 -3.29
CA ALA A 297 -24.85 3.14 -3.13
C ALA A 297 -25.03 3.53 -1.66
N VAL A 298 -25.45 2.60 -0.81
CA VAL A 298 -25.81 2.94 0.58
C VAL A 298 -24.59 3.47 1.38
N PRO A 299 -23.41 2.81 1.37
CA PRO A 299 -22.22 3.37 2.01
C PRO A 299 -21.84 4.75 1.49
N LEU A 300 -21.92 4.96 0.17
CA LEU A 300 -21.63 6.26 -0.44
C LEU A 300 -22.63 7.35 -0.02
N ILE A 301 -23.93 7.02 0.06
CA ILE A 301 -24.97 7.93 0.57
C ILE A 301 -24.71 8.28 2.04
N LEU A 302 -24.34 7.32 2.88
CA LEU A 302 -24.03 7.57 4.29
C LEU A 302 -22.79 8.47 4.45
N ILE A 303 -21.74 8.24 3.65
CA ILE A 303 -20.55 9.11 3.60
C ILE A 303 -20.92 10.50 3.09
N PHE A 304 -21.80 10.61 2.10
CA PHE A 304 -22.28 11.89 1.57
C PHE A 304 -23.10 12.68 2.60
N ILE A 305 -23.98 12.00 3.35
CA ILE A 305 -24.72 12.64 4.45
C ILE A 305 -23.78 13.09 5.57
N LEU A 306 -22.78 12.26 5.91
CA LEU A 306 -21.74 12.61 6.88
C LEU A 306 -20.95 13.83 6.43
N SER A 307 -20.52 13.87 5.18
CA SER A 307 -19.67 14.93 4.62
C SER A 307 -20.41 16.27 4.52
N LEU A 308 -21.68 16.25 4.11
CA LEU A 308 -22.57 17.42 4.18
C LEU A 308 -22.67 17.98 5.60
N ARG A 309 -22.76 17.11 6.61
CA ARG A 309 -22.82 17.53 8.01
C ARG A 309 -21.50 18.15 8.51
N LEU A 310 -20.36 17.68 8.02
CA LEU A 310 -19.05 18.27 8.34
C LEU A 310 -18.90 19.67 7.74
N LEU A 311 -19.47 19.90 6.55
CA LEU A 311 -19.46 21.20 5.87
C LEU A 311 -20.44 22.19 6.48
N PHE A 312 -21.67 21.73 6.72
CA PHE A 312 -22.79 22.54 7.14
C PHE A 312 -23.28 22.08 8.51
N SER A 313 -22.81 22.78 9.55
CA SER A 313 -23.18 22.53 10.94
C SER A 313 -24.67 22.72 11.24
N ASN A 314 -25.41 23.39 10.35
CA ASN A 314 -26.82 23.77 10.53
C ASN A 314 -27.80 22.78 9.87
N LEU A 315 -27.33 21.65 9.31
CA LEU A 315 -28.21 20.64 8.74
C LEU A 315 -28.96 19.87 9.82
N LYS A 316 -30.27 19.68 9.62
CA LYS A 316 -31.07 18.82 10.49
C LYS A 316 -30.50 17.41 10.48
N ARG A 317 -30.39 16.80 11.67
CA ARG A 317 -29.95 15.42 11.80
C ARG A 317 -30.95 14.50 11.12
N VAL A 318 -30.49 13.67 10.19
CA VAL A 318 -31.30 12.56 9.65
C VAL A 318 -31.82 11.69 10.79
N SER A 319 -33.07 11.24 10.67
CA SER A 319 -33.69 10.43 11.72
C SER A 319 -32.90 9.14 11.92
N LYS A 320 -32.77 8.70 13.18
CA LYS A 320 -32.11 7.41 13.47
C LYS A 320 -32.80 6.26 12.75
N THR A 321 -34.12 6.34 12.61
CA THR A 321 -34.93 5.36 11.88
C THR A 321 -34.52 5.29 10.41
N PHE A 322 -34.31 6.41 9.72
CA PHE A 322 -33.86 6.43 8.33
C PHE A 322 -32.50 5.73 8.15
N VAL A 323 -31.53 6.06 9.02
CA VAL A 323 -30.19 5.45 8.96
C VAL A 323 -30.24 3.95 9.23
N ILE A 324 -31.03 3.51 10.22
CA ILE A 324 -31.19 2.09 10.51
C ILE A 324 -31.86 1.37 9.34
N SER A 325 -32.94 1.93 8.78
CA SER A 325 -33.66 1.31 7.65
C SER A 325 -32.76 1.11 6.43
N ILE A 326 -31.95 2.11 6.07
CA ILE A 326 -31.05 1.99 4.91
C ILE A 326 -29.89 1.02 5.19
N SER A 327 -29.37 0.97 6.42
CA SER A 327 -28.35 0.00 6.83
C SER A 327 -28.87 -1.45 6.82
N VAL A 328 -30.12 -1.69 7.22
CA VAL A 328 -30.76 -3.02 7.12
C VAL A 328 -30.90 -3.43 5.66
N LEU A 329 -31.34 -2.51 4.79
CA LEU A 329 -31.45 -2.76 3.35
C LEU A 329 -30.10 -3.13 2.73
N TRP A 330 -29.03 -2.41 3.11
CA TRP A 330 -27.67 -2.72 2.67
C TRP A 330 -27.21 -4.11 3.11
N PHE A 331 -27.49 -4.50 4.35
CA PHE A 331 -27.13 -5.83 4.85
C PHE A 331 -27.87 -6.94 4.10
N LEU A 332 -29.17 -6.78 3.84
CA LEU A 332 -29.94 -7.71 3.02
C LEU A 332 -29.36 -7.86 1.61
N SER A 333 -28.90 -6.76 1.03
CA SER A 333 -28.23 -6.75 -0.27
C SER A 333 -26.97 -7.61 -0.31
N ILE A 334 -26.13 -7.49 0.73
CA ILE A 334 -24.90 -8.28 0.85
C ILE A 334 -25.23 -9.77 1.03
N VAL A 335 -26.20 -10.10 1.87
CA VAL A 335 -26.65 -11.49 2.08
C VAL A 335 -27.14 -12.10 0.77
N SER A 336 -27.91 -11.35 -0.02
CA SER A 336 -28.36 -11.77 -1.36
C SER A 336 -27.18 -12.06 -2.29
N LEU A 337 -26.19 -11.15 -2.37
CA LEU A 337 -25.00 -11.34 -3.21
C LEU A 337 -24.16 -12.54 -2.77
N ILE A 338 -24.00 -12.78 -1.47
CA ILE A 338 -23.31 -13.95 -0.94
C ILE A 338 -24.04 -15.23 -1.35
N PHE A 339 -25.37 -15.27 -1.17
CA PHE A 339 -26.17 -16.42 -1.56
C PHE A 339 -26.07 -16.70 -3.07
N ILE A 340 -26.13 -15.66 -3.90
CA ILE A 340 -25.97 -15.77 -5.35
C ILE A 340 -24.57 -16.30 -5.69
N GLY A 341 -23.52 -15.76 -5.07
CA GLY A 341 -22.14 -16.21 -5.28
C GLY A 341 -21.93 -17.68 -4.95
N ILE A 342 -22.45 -18.16 -3.82
CA ILE A 342 -22.39 -19.57 -3.42
C ILE A 342 -23.16 -20.43 -4.41
N ASN A 343 -24.39 -20.04 -4.76
CA ASN A 343 -25.25 -20.80 -5.66
C ASN A 343 -24.73 -20.83 -7.10
N SER A 344 -23.96 -19.83 -7.52
CA SER A 344 -23.24 -19.80 -8.79
C SER A 344 -21.99 -20.67 -8.76
N SER A 345 -21.27 -20.73 -7.63
CA SER A 345 -20.06 -21.54 -7.50
C SER A 345 -20.33 -23.04 -7.38
N LEU A 346 -21.49 -23.44 -6.85
CA LEU A 346 -21.84 -24.85 -6.63
C LEU A 346 -22.44 -25.55 -7.86
N ARG A 347 -22.74 -24.82 -8.94
CA ARG A 347 -23.36 -25.38 -10.14
C ARG A 347 -22.34 -25.58 -11.25
N GLU A 348 -21.66 -26.71 -11.21
CA GLU A 348 -20.83 -27.18 -12.31
C GLU A 348 -21.73 -27.67 -13.48
N ARG A 349 -21.29 -27.44 -14.73
CA ARG A 349 -21.97 -27.99 -15.90
C ARG A 349 -21.59 -29.45 -16.03
N VAL A 350 -22.59 -30.33 -16.10
CA VAL A 350 -22.43 -31.77 -16.32
C VAL A 350 -22.56 -32.07 -17.82
N SER A 351 -21.77 -33.02 -18.32
CA SER A 351 -21.88 -33.49 -19.70
C SER A 351 -23.07 -34.45 -19.85
N GLY A 352 -23.82 -34.31 -20.94
CA GLY A 352 -24.85 -35.26 -21.35
C GLY A 352 -24.59 -35.71 -22.78
N GLU A 353 -24.70 -37.01 -23.00
CA GLU A 353 -24.33 -37.68 -24.26
C GLU A 353 -25.50 -38.50 -24.81
N ILE A 354 -25.64 -38.51 -26.14
CA ILE A 354 -26.48 -39.47 -26.86
C ILE A 354 -25.64 -40.22 -27.88
N VAL A 355 -25.75 -41.55 -27.87
CA VAL A 355 -24.91 -42.45 -28.66
C VAL A 355 -25.78 -43.23 -29.61
N ASN A 356 -25.39 -43.27 -30.89
CA ASN A 356 -25.96 -44.13 -31.91
C ASN A 356 -24.86 -45.03 -32.48
N THR A 357 -25.13 -46.33 -32.58
CA THR A 357 -24.19 -47.32 -33.11
C THR A 357 -24.75 -47.97 -34.37
N THR A 358 -23.95 -48.01 -35.43
CA THR A 358 -24.31 -48.61 -36.72
C THR A 358 -23.24 -49.63 -37.12
N SER A 359 -23.66 -50.85 -37.46
CA SER A 359 -22.75 -51.89 -37.95
C SER A 359 -22.25 -51.62 -39.37
N LEU A 360 -20.99 -51.92 -39.64
CA LEU A 360 -20.34 -51.85 -40.94
C LEU A 360 -20.05 -53.25 -41.46
N ASN A 361 -20.25 -53.45 -42.76
CA ASN A 361 -19.99 -54.73 -43.42
C ASN A 361 -18.57 -54.78 -44.00
N ILE A 362 -17.56 -54.66 -43.13
CA ILE A 362 -16.13 -54.65 -43.52
C ILE A 362 -15.49 -55.97 -43.09
N LYS A 363 -14.75 -56.62 -43.99
CA LYS A 363 -14.02 -57.85 -43.71
C LYS A 363 -12.54 -57.56 -43.41
N PRO A 364 -11.85 -58.49 -42.72
CA PRO A 364 -10.40 -58.42 -42.59
C PRO A 364 -9.73 -58.33 -43.97
N GLN A 365 -8.77 -57.42 -44.12
CA GLN A 365 -8.06 -57.06 -45.37
C GLN A 365 -8.74 -56.08 -46.32
N ASP A 366 -10.01 -55.70 -46.08
CA ASP A 366 -10.65 -54.62 -46.84
C ASP A 366 -9.97 -53.27 -46.55
N THR A 367 -10.12 -52.33 -47.47
CA THR A 367 -9.57 -50.97 -47.34
C THR A 367 -10.71 -49.98 -47.15
N LEU A 368 -10.80 -49.42 -45.94
CA LEU A 368 -11.79 -48.43 -45.56
C LEU A 368 -11.36 -47.04 -46.01
N PHE A 369 -12.09 -46.42 -46.93
CA PHE A 369 -11.86 -45.05 -47.39
C PHE A 369 -12.73 -44.06 -46.63
N ILE A 370 -12.12 -43.01 -46.08
CA ILE A 370 -12.83 -42.03 -45.26
C ILE A 370 -12.60 -40.63 -45.80
N LYS A 371 -13.71 -39.92 -46.02
CA LYS A 371 -13.70 -38.54 -46.49
C LYS A 371 -14.63 -37.65 -45.69
N MET A 372 -14.25 -36.38 -45.59
CA MET A 372 -15.09 -35.35 -45.01
C MET A 372 -15.92 -34.64 -46.07
N LYS A 373 -17.20 -34.41 -45.79
CA LYS A 373 -18.13 -33.71 -46.66
C LYS A 373 -18.48 -32.36 -46.06
N GLY A 374 -18.03 -31.29 -46.70
CA GLY A 374 -18.47 -29.93 -46.41
C GLY A 374 -19.80 -29.62 -47.11
N ASN A 375 -20.42 -28.51 -46.70
CA ASN A 375 -21.58 -27.95 -47.38
C ASN A 375 -21.33 -26.47 -47.69
N LEU A 376 -21.30 -26.14 -48.99
CA LEU A 376 -21.02 -24.79 -49.49
C LEU A 376 -22.05 -23.75 -49.03
N ASN A 377 -23.25 -24.17 -48.64
CA ASN A 377 -24.26 -23.28 -48.07
C ASN A 377 -23.85 -22.75 -46.68
N TYR A 378 -22.93 -23.43 -45.98
CA TYR A 378 -22.55 -23.12 -44.60
C TYR A 378 -21.05 -22.82 -44.44
N THR A 379 -20.19 -23.54 -45.17
CA THR A 379 -18.73 -23.37 -45.14
C THR A 379 -18.14 -23.42 -46.55
N VAL A 380 -17.19 -22.53 -46.83
CA VAL A 380 -16.45 -22.49 -48.11
C VAL A 380 -15.42 -23.64 -48.20
N SER A 381 -15.25 -24.42 -47.14
CA SER A 381 -14.10 -25.33 -46.98
C SER A 381 -14.46 -26.56 -46.13
N PRO A 382 -14.17 -27.79 -46.60
CA PRO A 382 -14.48 -29.04 -45.87
C PRO A 382 -13.45 -29.40 -44.78
N PHE A 383 -12.52 -28.49 -44.45
CA PHE A 383 -11.45 -28.71 -43.48
C PHE A 383 -11.86 -28.25 -42.07
N LYS A 384 -11.31 -28.88 -41.02
CA LYS A 384 -11.58 -28.52 -39.62
C LYS A 384 -11.08 -27.11 -39.34
N LYS A 385 -11.95 -26.25 -38.81
CA LYS A 385 -11.61 -24.87 -38.43
C LYS A 385 -12.07 -24.50 -37.01
N ASN A 386 -12.71 -25.42 -36.28
CA ASN A 386 -13.32 -25.18 -34.98
C ASN A 386 -14.16 -23.90 -34.97
N GLN A 387 -15.03 -23.76 -35.97
CA GLN A 387 -15.84 -22.58 -36.19
C GLN A 387 -17.27 -22.86 -35.79
N GLU A 388 -17.83 -21.89 -35.07
CA GLU A 388 -19.25 -21.81 -34.76
C GLU A 388 -19.85 -20.57 -35.43
N LYS A 389 -21.01 -20.74 -36.07
CA LYS A 389 -21.69 -19.65 -36.77
C LYS A 389 -23.20 -19.89 -36.82
N ILE A 390 -23.97 -18.82 -36.64
CA ILE A 390 -25.40 -18.82 -36.92
C ILE A 390 -25.62 -18.72 -38.44
N THR A 391 -26.37 -19.66 -39.01
CA THR A 391 -26.74 -19.73 -40.43
C THR A 391 -28.24 -20.03 -40.58
N TYR A 392 -28.72 -20.15 -41.82
CA TYR A 392 -30.11 -20.44 -42.15
C TYR A 392 -30.24 -21.80 -42.82
N ASP A 393 -31.25 -22.58 -42.43
CA ASP A 393 -31.58 -23.85 -43.10
C ASP A 393 -32.33 -23.61 -44.43
N GLU A 394 -32.68 -24.68 -45.13
CA GLU A 394 -33.43 -24.63 -46.39
C GLU A 394 -34.84 -24.01 -46.26
N ASN A 395 -35.36 -23.88 -45.04
CA ASN A 395 -36.65 -23.29 -44.72
C ASN A 395 -36.53 -21.87 -44.11
N ASP A 396 -35.36 -21.23 -44.26
CA ASP A 396 -35.04 -19.90 -43.72
C ASP A 396 -35.11 -19.82 -42.17
N LYS A 397 -34.96 -20.95 -41.48
CA LYS A 397 -34.87 -21.00 -40.03
C LYS A 397 -33.43 -20.82 -39.57
N ARG A 398 -33.23 -19.99 -38.54
CA ARG A 398 -31.92 -19.80 -37.90
C ARG A 398 -31.47 -21.08 -37.19
N ILE A 399 -30.29 -21.57 -37.57
CA ILE A 399 -29.63 -22.76 -37.05
C ILE A 399 -28.17 -22.46 -36.69
N LEU A 400 -27.62 -23.26 -35.79
CA LEU A 400 -26.22 -23.20 -35.40
C LEU A 400 -25.42 -24.21 -36.20
N TYR A 401 -24.43 -23.71 -36.94
CA TYR A 401 -23.40 -24.51 -37.59
C TYR A 401 -22.19 -24.61 -36.67
N ASN A 402 -21.66 -25.82 -36.49
CA ASN A 402 -20.45 -26.04 -35.71
C ASN A 402 -19.61 -27.17 -36.36
N SER A 403 -18.28 -26.98 -36.39
CA SER A 403 -17.32 -27.93 -36.96
C SER A 403 -16.47 -28.68 -35.93
N ASN A 404 -16.89 -28.70 -34.67
CA ASN A 404 -16.30 -29.50 -33.59
C ASN A 404 -16.67 -31.00 -33.74
N VAL A 405 -16.15 -31.61 -34.79
CA VAL A 405 -16.30 -33.03 -35.10
C VAL A 405 -14.94 -33.70 -34.92
N ASP A 406 -14.91 -34.82 -34.22
CA ASP A 406 -13.70 -35.60 -33.97
C ASP A 406 -13.91 -37.04 -34.40
N VAL A 407 -12.90 -37.63 -35.02
CA VAL A 407 -12.90 -39.00 -35.54
C VAL A 407 -11.80 -39.79 -34.85
N LYS A 408 -12.16 -40.96 -34.34
CA LYS A 408 -11.23 -41.84 -33.68
C LYS A 408 -11.40 -43.27 -34.18
N PHE A 409 -10.28 -43.92 -34.47
CA PHE A 409 -10.20 -45.32 -34.83
C PHE A 409 -9.82 -46.15 -33.61
N ASN A 410 -10.60 -47.19 -33.35
CA ASN A 410 -10.35 -48.12 -32.25
C ASN A 410 -10.40 -49.56 -32.77
N HIS A 411 -9.70 -50.47 -32.10
CA HIS A 411 -9.84 -51.90 -32.38
C HIS A 411 -11.14 -52.44 -31.78
N THR A 412 -11.79 -53.36 -32.50
CA THR A 412 -12.85 -54.21 -31.94
C THR A 412 -12.35 -55.65 -31.83
N SER A 413 -12.72 -56.31 -30.73
CA SER A 413 -12.52 -57.75 -30.54
C SER A 413 -13.55 -58.58 -31.31
N ASP A 414 -14.68 -57.97 -31.67
CA ASP A 414 -15.68 -58.60 -32.52
C ASP A 414 -15.25 -58.50 -33.98
N ASN A 415 -15.43 -59.57 -34.75
CA ASN A 415 -15.10 -59.61 -36.19
C ASN A 415 -15.93 -58.64 -37.07
N ASN A 416 -16.80 -57.82 -36.47
CA ASN A 416 -17.68 -56.88 -37.16
C ASN A 416 -17.21 -55.45 -36.87
N ALA A 417 -16.96 -54.67 -37.92
CA ALA A 417 -16.74 -53.23 -37.79
C ALA A 417 -18.05 -52.51 -37.41
N TYR A 418 -17.96 -51.40 -36.69
CA TYR A 418 -19.10 -50.54 -36.40
C TYR A 418 -18.67 -49.09 -36.15
N ILE A 419 -19.59 -48.15 -36.37
CA ILE A 419 -19.41 -46.73 -36.06
C ILE A 419 -20.27 -46.39 -34.86
N ARG A 420 -19.67 -45.77 -33.84
CA ARG A 420 -20.34 -45.17 -32.69
C ARG A 420 -20.26 -43.65 -32.85
N ILE A 421 -21.42 -43.03 -33.03
CA ILE A 421 -21.55 -41.57 -33.11
C ILE A 421 -22.10 -41.08 -31.78
N SER A 422 -21.26 -40.35 -31.07
CA SER A 422 -21.59 -39.65 -29.85
C SER A 422 -21.89 -38.19 -30.17
N LYS A 423 -22.99 -37.67 -29.62
CA LYS A 423 -23.28 -36.24 -29.61
C LYS A 423 -23.37 -35.81 -28.16
N TRP A 424 -22.63 -34.78 -27.79
CA TRP A 424 -22.55 -34.35 -26.40
C TRP A 424 -22.69 -32.84 -26.24
N THR A 425 -23.13 -32.44 -25.05
CA THR A 425 -23.23 -31.05 -24.64
C THR A 425 -23.18 -30.92 -23.12
N TYR A 426 -22.92 -29.73 -22.62
CA TYR A 426 -22.86 -29.44 -21.19
C TYR A 426 -24.09 -28.67 -20.71
N ALA A 427 -24.73 -29.10 -19.63
CA ALA A 427 -25.80 -28.34 -18.97
C ALA A 427 -25.75 -28.51 -17.44
N PHE A 428 -26.51 -27.70 -16.70
CA PHE A 428 -26.59 -27.80 -15.24
C PHE A 428 -27.36 -29.03 -14.71
N ASP A 429 -27.92 -29.82 -15.62
CA ASP A 429 -28.69 -31.03 -15.32
C ASP A 429 -28.40 -32.05 -16.43
N GLU A 430 -28.06 -33.28 -16.03
CA GLU A 430 -27.68 -34.36 -16.97
C GLU A 430 -28.81 -34.70 -17.95
N ASN A 431 -30.06 -34.77 -17.48
CA ASN A 431 -31.21 -35.05 -18.34
C ASN A 431 -31.45 -33.90 -19.32
N LYS A 432 -31.26 -32.65 -18.87
CA LYS A 432 -31.32 -31.48 -19.74
C LYS A 432 -30.22 -31.54 -20.80
N ALA A 433 -28.97 -31.82 -20.41
CA ALA A 433 -27.85 -31.96 -21.33
C ALA A 433 -28.13 -33.06 -22.37
N ARG A 434 -28.57 -34.23 -21.94
CA ARG A 434 -28.92 -35.35 -22.83
C ARG A 434 -30.06 -35.02 -23.79
N ASN A 435 -31.09 -34.29 -23.33
CA ASN A 435 -32.19 -33.86 -24.20
C ASN A 435 -31.74 -32.80 -25.21
N GLN A 436 -30.82 -31.90 -24.84
CA GLN A 436 -30.21 -30.95 -25.76
C GLN A 436 -29.31 -31.65 -26.79
N ALA A 437 -28.52 -32.64 -26.36
CA ALA A 437 -27.68 -33.46 -27.25
C ALA A 437 -28.49 -34.17 -28.35
N LYS A 438 -29.74 -34.59 -28.06
CA LYS A 438 -30.65 -35.16 -29.07
C LYS A 438 -31.02 -34.19 -30.19
N LEU A 439 -30.99 -32.88 -29.93
CA LEU A 439 -31.30 -31.85 -30.92
C LEU A 439 -30.16 -31.65 -31.92
N ILE A 440 -28.96 -32.16 -31.61
CA ILE A 440 -27.81 -32.11 -32.52
C ILE A 440 -28.07 -33.07 -33.69
N THR A 441 -28.03 -32.51 -34.90
CA THR A 441 -28.22 -33.24 -36.15
C THR A 441 -26.85 -33.44 -36.81
N TYR A 442 -26.46 -34.71 -36.93
CA TYR A 442 -25.24 -35.12 -37.62
C TYR A 442 -25.60 -36.18 -38.65
N ASN A 443 -25.13 -35.98 -39.89
CA ASN A 443 -25.43 -36.83 -41.03
C ASN A 443 -24.13 -37.41 -41.61
N TYR A 444 -24.20 -38.64 -42.10
CA TYR A 444 -23.11 -39.36 -42.74
C TYR A 444 -23.69 -40.33 -43.78
N GLN A 445 -22.87 -40.80 -44.72
CA GLN A 445 -23.24 -41.77 -45.75
C GLN A 445 -22.23 -42.92 -45.76
N ILE A 446 -22.71 -44.16 -45.85
CA ILE A 446 -21.89 -45.37 -45.94
C ILE A 446 -22.17 -46.00 -47.30
N ASP A 447 -21.13 -46.11 -48.13
CA ASP A 447 -21.16 -46.75 -49.44
C ASP A 447 -20.15 -47.91 -49.42
N ASP A 448 -20.57 -49.09 -48.93
CA ASP A 448 -19.72 -50.28 -48.70
C ASP A 448 -18.38 -49.94 -48.00
N ASP A 449 -17.30 -49.81 -48.77
CA ASP A 449 -15.93 -49.55 -48.28
C ASP A 449 -15.60 -48.05 -48.12
N GLN A 450 -16.53 -47.14 -48.47
CA GLN A 450 -16.35 -45.71 -48.38
C GLN A 450 -17.32 -45.09 -47.36
N ILE A 451 -16.76 -44.38 -46.38
CA ILE A 451 -17.53 -43.59 -45.40
C ILE A 451 -17.36 -42.11 -45.68
N SER A 452 -18.48 -41.44 -45.95
CA SER A 452 -18.56 -39.98 -46.08
C SER A 452 -19.11 -39.38 -44.79
N LEU A 453 -18.24 -38.74 -44.00
CA LEU A 453 -18.59 -38.08 -42.75
C LEU A 453 -18.83 -36.59 -43.01
N ASN A 454 -19.89 -36.00 -42.47
CA ASN A 454 -20.01 -34.54 -42.56
C ASN A 454 -18.91 -33.87 -41.72
N SER A 455 -18.30 -32.81 -42.27
CA SER A 455 -17.28 -32.01 -41.57
C SER A 455 -17.89 -31.06 -40.52
N TYR A 456 -19.20 -31.17 -40.28
CA TYR A 456 -19.99 -30.26 -39.46
C TYR A 456 -21.24 -30.96 -38.93
N PHE A 457 -21.81 -30.39 -37.87
CA PHE A 457 -23.14 -30.71 -37.38
C PHE A 457 -24.00 -29.46 -37.28
N LEU A 458 -25.31 -29.66 -37.26
CA LEU A 458 -26.29 -28.58 -37.11
C LEU A 458 -27.04 -28.74 -35.80
N SER A 459 -27.36 -27.64 -35.16
CA SER A 459 -28.21 -27.64 -33.97
C SER A 459 -29.10 -26.40 -33.91
N PRO A 460 -30.13 -26.38 -33.06
CA PRO A 460 -30.96 -25.19 -32.87
C PRO A 460 -30.13 -24.01 -32.34
N LYS A 461 -30.48 -22.78 -32.77
CA LYS A 461 -29.77 -21.55 -32.34
C LYS A 461 -29.71 -21.40 -30.82
N GLU A 462 -30.71 -21.93 -30.11
CA GLU A 462 -30.81 -21.88 -28.65
C GLU A 462 -29.64 -22.56 -27.92
N LEU A 463 -28.84 -23.37 -28.63
CA LEU A 463 -27.66 -24.04 -28.07
C LEU A 463 -26.33 -23.31 -28.33
N ASN A 464 -26.34 -22.10 -28.91
CA ASN A 464 -25.13 -21.33 -29.25
C ASN A 464 -24.19 -21.07 -28.05
N ASP A 465 -24.72 -21.00 -26.84
CA ASP A 465 -23.91 -20.73 -25.64
C ASP A 465 -23.44 -22.02 -24.94
N ASN A 466 -23.73 -23.17 -25.54
CA ASN A 466 -23.27 -24.47 -25.09
C ASN A 466 -22.00 -24.89 -25.82
N TYR A 467 -21.09 -25.51 -25.09
CA TYR A 467 -20.03 -26.30 -25.73
C TYR A 467 -20.67 -27.59 -26.26
N LEU A 468 -20.57 -27.78 -27.58
CA LEU A 468 -21.20 -28.85 -28.34
C LEU A 468 -20.12 -29.60 -29.12
N GLY A 469 -20.29 -30.91 -29.28
CA GLY A 469 -19.39 -31.71 -30.10
C GLY A 469 -20.04 -33.00 -30.59
N VAL A 470 -19.40 -33.57 -31.60
CA VAL A 470 -19.75 -34.89 -32.14
C VAL A 470 -18.47 -35.71 -32.25
N ASP A 471 -18.40 -36.80 -31.50
CA ASP A 471 -17.29 -37.74 -31.53
C ASP A 471 -17.71 -38.98 -32.33
N ILE A 472 -16.85 -39.40 -33.25
CA ILE A 472 -17.11 -40.50 -34.18
C ILE A 472 -16.05 -41.55 -33.93
N ASP A 473 -16.40 -42.57 -33.16
CA ASP A 473 -15.54 -43.73 -32.92
C ASP A 473 -15.83 -44.80 -33.97
N ILE A 474 -14.87 -45.06 -34.85
CA ILE A 474 -14.91 -46.13 -35.85
C ILE A 474 -14.13 -47.32 -35.31
N TYR A 475 -14.85 -48.39 -35.00
CA TYR A 475 -14.28 -49.64 -34.53
C TYR A 475 -14.05 -50.58 -35.70
N ILE A 476 -12.80 -50.99 -35.89
CA ILE A 476 -12.38 -51.85 -37.00
C ILE A 476 -11.72 -53.14 -36.51
N PRO A 477 -11.97 -54.28 -37.19
CA PRO A 477 -11.26 -55.54 -36.97
C PRO A 477 -9.75 -55.43 -37.25
N GLU A 478 -8.99 -56.39 -36.76
CA GLU A 478 -7.56 -56.49 -37.07
C GLU A 478 -7.32 -56.63 -38.59
N TYR A 479 -6.21 -56.04 -39.05
CA TYR A 479 -5.74 -56.10 -40.44
C TYR A 479 -6.61 -55.37 -41.49
N VAL A 480 -7.58 -54.56 -41.07
CA VAL A 480 -8.26 -53.60 -41.97
C VAL A 480 -7.32 -52.44 -42.29
N LYS A 481 -7.27 -52.07 -43.57
CA LYS A 481 -6.50 -50.92 -44.08
C LYS A 481 -7.38 -49.68 -44.05
N ILE A 482 -6.82 -48.53 -43.71
CA ILE A 482 -7.53 -47.24 -43.64
C ILE A 482 -6.88 -46.29 -44.62
N SER A 483 -7.67 -45.67 -45.49
CA SER A 483 -7.24 -44.62 -46.41
C SER A 483 -7.99 -43.34 -46.09
N LEU A 484 -7.26 -42.24 -45.90
CA LEU A 484 -7.83 -40.95 -45.54
C LEU A 484 -7.77 -39.98 -46.73
N ASP A 485 -8.90 -39.33 -47.03
CA ASP A 485 -8.96 -38.24 -48.00
C ASP A 485 -8.24 -36.98 -47.48
N LYS A 486 -7.92 -36.07 -48.40
CA LYS A 486 -7.17 -34.82 -48.17
C LYS A 486 -7.73 -33.90 -47.08
N ASN A 487 -8.98 -34.07 -46.72
CA ASN A 487 -9.68 -33.21 -45.77
C ASN A 487 -10.01 -33.91 -44.44
N THR A 488 -9.49 -35.11 -44.21
CA THR A 488 -9.86 -35.95 -43.05
C THR A 488 -8.84 -35.86 -41.91
N ASP A 489 -7.58 -35.58 -42.21
CA ASP A 489 -6.46 -35.62 -41.26
C ASP A 489 -6.68 -34.77 -39.98
N ASN A 490 -7.18 -33.54 -40.15
CA ASN A 490 -7.38 -32.59 -39.06
C ASN A 490 -8.57 -32.95 -38.16
N PHE A 491 -9.40 -33.91 -38.55
CA PHE A 491 -10.49 -34.43 -37.75
C PHE A 491 -10.11 -35.70 -36.98
N VAL A 492 -8.98 -36.34 -37.33
CA VAL A 492 -8.59 -37.62 -36.72
C VAL A 492 -7.77 -37.37 -35.46
N GLU A 493 -8.21 -37.92 -34.33
CA GLU A 493 -7.52 -37.79 -33.04
C GLU A 493 -6.38 -38.80 -32.84
N ASN A 494 -6.38 -39.91 -33.58
CA ASN A 494 -5.32 -40.91 -33.47
C ASN A 494 -3.95 -40.34 -33.84
N TYR A 495 -2.92 -40.79 -33.13
CA TYR A 495 -1.54 -40.45 -33.48
C TYR A 495 -1.12 -41.17 -34.77
N PHE A 496 -0.57 -40.40 -35.71
CA PHE A 496 0.03 -40.93 -36.94
C PHE A 496 1.50 -41.32 -36.72
N HIS A 497 1.91 -42.46 -37.27
CA HIS A 497 3.29 -42.94 -37.22
C HIS A 497 3.80 -43.32 -38.63
N PRO A 498 4.97 -42.79 -39.08
CA PRO A 498 5.82 -41.81 -38.41
C PRO A 498 5.18 -40.40 -38.35
N LEU A 499 5.57 -39.59 -37.37
CA LEU A 499 5.04 -38.24 -37.16
C LEU A 499 5.41 -37.26 -38.30
N GLU A 500 6.47 -37.56 -39.06
CA GLU A 500 7.11 -36.70 -40.07
C GLU A 500 6.75 -37.08 -41.52
N SER A 501 5.54 -37.58 -41.80
CA SER A 501 5.11 -37.80 -43.20
C SER A 501 4.76 -36.47 -43.89
N GLU A 502 5.40 -36.16 -45.03
CA GLU A 502 5.13 -34.96 -45.84
C GLU A 502 3.71 -34.95 -46.45
N SER A 503 3.13 -36.14 -46.69
CA SER A 503 1.73 -36.31 -47.07
C SER A 503 1.03 -37.32 -46.16
N LYS A 504 -0.07 -36.91 -45.53
CA LYS A 504 -0.94 -37.80 -44.73
C LYS A 504 -2.15 -38.33 -45.52
N TYR A 505 -2.18 -38.06 -46.81
CA TYR A 505 -3.36 -38.20 -47.66
C TYR A 505 -3.08 -39.20 -48.77
N ASP A 506 -4.10 -39.95 -49.19
CA ASP A 506 -3.99 -41.02 -50.19
C ASP A 506 -3.01 -42.15 -49.79
N GLU A 507 -2.60 -42.17 -48.51
CA GLU A 507 -1.76 -43.20 -47.90
C GLU A 507 -2.63 -44.26 -47.20
N ILE A 508 -2.08 -45.47 -47.11
CA ILE A 508 -2.68 -46.62 -46.44
C ILE A 508 -2.13 -46.71 -45.02
N TYR A 509 -3.03 -46.64 -44.05
CA TYR A 509 -2.74 -46.81 -42.63
C TYR A 509 -3.27 -48.15 -42.11
N VAL A 510 -2.59 -48.67 -41.09
CA VAL A 510 -3.05 -49.82 -40.30
C VAL A 510 -3.08 -49.40 -38.84
N LEU A 511 -4.17 -49.70 -38.15
CA LEU A 511 -4.30 -49.41 -36.72
C LEU A 511 -3.46 -50.41 -35.91
N ASN A 512 -2.62 -49.90 -35.01
CA ASN A 512 -1.86 -50.70 -34.06
C ASN A 512 -1.60 -49.88 -32.79
N ASP A 513 -1.98 -50.42 -31.62
CA ASP A 513 -1.92 -49.75 -30.31
C ASP A 513 -2.55 -48.33 -30.31
N ASP A 514 -3.75 -48.20 -30.90
CA ASP A 514 -4.48 -46.93 -31.08
C ASP A 514 -3.77 -45.86 -31.93
N LYS A 515 -2.70 -46.25 -32.64
CA LYS A 515 -1.94 -45.41 -33.57
C LYS A 515 -2.15 -45.84 -35.00
N LEU A 516 -2.16 -44.89 -35.91
CA LEU A 516 -2.24 -45.13 -37.35
C LEU A 516 -0.84 -45.26 -37.92
N TRP A 517 -0.43 -46.50 -38.22
CA TRP A 517 0.87 -46.80 -38.83
C TRP A 517 0.77 -46.76 -40.34
N CYS A 518 1.56 -45.90 -40.97
CA CYS A 518 1.57 -45.82 -42.43
C CYS A 518 2.24 -47.07 -43.03
N ALA A 519 1.48 -47.82 -43.82
CA ALA A 519 1.93 -49.02 -44.51
C ALA A 519 2.47 -48.73 -45.93
N SER A 520 2.10 -47.59 -46.53
CA SER A 520 2.52 -47.20 -47.89
C SER A 520 3.52 -46.03 -47.95
N CYS A 521 3.80 -45.35 -46.84
CA CYS A 521 4.71 -44.20 -46.82
C CYS A 521 6.15 -44.62 -47.18
N GLU A 522 6.80 -43.87 -48.06
CA GLU A 522 8.23 -44.02 -48.33
C GLU A 522 9.02 -43.71 -47.05
N LYS A 523 10.01 -44.57 -46.74
CA LYS A 523 10.93 -44.31 -45.62
C LYS A 523 11.82 -43.13 -46.02
N ILE A 524 11.66 -41.99 -45.33
CA ILE A 524 12.62 -40.89 -45.42
C ILE A 524 13.95 -41.42 -44.85
N GLU A 525 14.93 -41.68 -45.72
CA GLU A 525 16.31 -41.87 -45.26
C GLU A 525 16.79 -40.53 -44.66
N PRO A 526 17.37 -40.51 -43.44
CA PRO A 526 17.87 -39.28 -42.86
C PRO A 526 18.99 -38.76 -43.76
N SER A 527 18.76 -37.62 -44.40
CA SER A 527 19.73 -36.92 -45.23
C SER A 527 21.05 -36.82 -44.48
N GLY A 528 22.08 -37.50 -45.00
CA GLY A 528 23.41 -37.51 -44.40
C GLY A 528 23.92 -36.10 -44.15
N ASN A 529 24.48 -35.88 -42.96
CA ASN A 529 25.31 -34.72 -42.65
C ASN A 529 26.33 -34.50 -43.78
N PRO A 530 26.41 -33.32 -44.40
CA PRO A 530 27.61 -32.99 -45.14
C PRO A 530 28.73 -32.83 -44.10
N LYS A 531 29.73 -33.71 -44.19
CA LYS A 531 31.03 -33.48 -43.60
C LYS A 531 31.69 -32.30 -44.32
N GLU A 532 32.31 -31.46 -43.48
CA GLU A 532 33.29 -30.39 -43.77
C GLU A 532 32.77 -29.06 -44.31
#